data_AF-A0A6I7LX43-F1
#
_entry.id   AF-A0A6I7LX43-F1
#
_cell.length_a   1.000
_cell.length_b   1.000
_cell.length_c   1.000
_cell.angle_alpha   90.00
_cell.angle_beta   90.00
_cell.angle_gamma   90.00
#
_symmetry.space_group_name_H-M   'P 1'
#
loop_
_entity.id
_entity.type
_entity.pdbx_description
1 polymer ?
#
loop_
_entity_poly.entity_id
_entity_poly.type
_entity_poly.pdbx_seq_one_letter_code
_entity_poly.pdbx_strand_id
1 'polypeptide(L)'
;MKYHLGIEDIEPGNWVAWVFELPGCYARGATREEAVERAPAAVSELLKRSKGAGYPVPDDSTPPEIEISEEYRSFKCPPDYIVNAFFEDDKRPLTDADIAYAFPVLNLNRETLLAAVSSLPDSTLYREIPGEVQKNVAGILRHIGTAEWWYWDRLKLAFPREERPPELFELLEKVRNFTMKQLPGLTGSRQSAVCSEEQWSPRKLLRRAIWHEHVHTRQIIRYLGKSCC
;
A
#
# COMPACT_ATOMS: atom_id res chain seq x y z
N MET A 1 1.26 -22.22 8.72
CA MET A 1 0.03 -21.75 8.03
C MET A 1 0.36 -21.53 6.55
N LYS A 2 -0.59 -21.81 5.65
CA LYS A 2 -0.42 -21.56 4.20
C LYS A 2 -0.84 -20.13 3.86
N TYR A 3 -0.03 -19.46 3.06
CA TYR A 3 -0.22 -18.10 2.57
C TYR A 3 -0.18 -18.08 1.05
N HIS A 4 -1.12 -17.36 0.44
CA HIS A 4 -1.27 -17.27 -1.01
C HIS A 4 -0.61 -16.00 -1.55
N LEU A 5 0.12 -16.16 -2.66
CA LEU A 5 0.81 -15.07 -3.33
C LEU A 5 0.16 -14.71 -4.65
N GLY A 6 -0.11 -13.41 -4.81
CA GLY A 6 -0.16 -12.77 -6.11
C GLY A 6 1.25 -12.29 -6.47
N ILE A 7 1.72 -12.59 -7.67
CA ILE A 7 3.04 -12.18 -8.14
C ILE A 7 2.86 -11.13 -9.25
N GLU A 8 3.47 -9.96 -9.10
CA GLU A 8 3.32 -8.87 -10.05
C GLU A 8 4.68 -8.35 -10.53
N ASP A 9 4.89 -8.34 -11.84
CA ASP A 9 5.89 -7.47 -12.47
C ASP A 9 5.29 -6.07 -12.55
N ILE A 10 5.47 -5.26 -11.48
CA ILE A 10 4.74 -3.99 -11.28
C ILE A 10 5.23 -2.90 -12.24
N GLU A 11 6.52 -2.96 -12.55
CA GLU A 11 7.22 -2.22 -13.57
C GLU A 11 8.26 -3.19 -14.13
N PRO A 12 8.61 -3.16 -15.43
CA PRO A 12 9.49 -4.16 -16.02
C PRO A 12 10.76 -4.44 -15.20
N GLY A 13 10.87 -5.65 -14.66
CA GLY A 13 12.00 -6.08 -13.83
C GLY A 13 11.89 -5.74 -12.34
N ASN A 14 10.72 -5.29 -11.87
CA ASN A 14 10.42 -4.99 -10.48
C ASN A 14 9.30 -5.90 -10.00
N TRP A 15 9.68 -7.05 -9.44
CA TRP A 15 8.73 -8.06 -9.01
C TRP A 15 8.27 -7.82 -7.58
N VAL A 16 6.97 -7.99 -7.34
CA VAL A 16 6.33 -7.91 -6.02
C VAL A 16 5.56 -9.20 -5.78
N ALA A 17 5.82 -9.85 -4.64
CA ALA A 17 5.02 -10.95 -4.12
C ALA A 17 4.08 -10.40 -3.05
N TRP A 18 2.77 -10.40 -3.32
CA TRP A 18 1.69 -9.90 -2.47
C TRP A 18 1.12 -11.05 -1.64
N VAL A 19 1.09 -10.93 -0.30
CA VAL A 19 0.45 -11.96 0.55
C VAL A 19 -1.01 -11.61 0.77
N PHE A 20 -1.93 -12.44 0.27
CA PHE A 20 -3.37 -12.12 0.26
C PHE A 20 -4.00 -12.11 1.66
N GLU A 21 -3.58 -13.02 2.54
CA GLU A 21 -4.11 -13.11 3.91
C GLU A 21 -3.62 -11.99 4.83
N LEU A 22 -2.54 -11.31 4.45
CA LEU A 22 -1.91 -10.26 5.26
C LEU A 22 -1.74 -8.98 4.43
N PRO A 23 -2.81 -8.20 4.20
CA PRO A 23 -2.73 -6.94 3.48
C PRO A 23 -1.61 -6.01 4.01
N GLY A 24 -0.65 -5.68 3.14
CA GLY A 24 0.54 -4.91 3.52
C GLY A 24 1.80 -5.74 3.73
N CYS A 25 1.69 -7.07 3.78
CA CYS A 25 2.80 -7.99 3.67
C CYS A 25 3.15 -8.22 2.20
N TYR A 26 4.40 -7.93 1.84
CA TYR A 26 4.91 -8.16 0.51
C TYR A 26 6.42 -8.37 0.51
N ALA A 27 6.92 -9.01 -0.53
CA ALA A 27 8.35 -9.09 -0.82
C ALA A 27 8.64 -8.51 -2.21
N ARG A 28 9.84 -7.95 -2.39
CA ARG A 28 10.29 -7.39 -3.68
C ARG A 28 11.54 -8.12 -4.16
N GLY A 29 11.66 -8.32 -5.47
CA GLY A 29 12.80 -8.94 -6.13
C GLY A 29 13.09 -8.29 -7.49
N ALA A 30 14.35 -8.38 -7.94
CA ALA A 30 14.70 -8.04 -9.32
C ALA A 30 14.19 -9.11 -10.30
N THR A 31 13.92 -10.32 -9.80
CA THR A 31 13.29 -11.42 -10.52
C THR A 31 12.04 -11.89 -9.78
N ARG A 32 11.20 -12.61 -10.51
CA ARG A 32 10.05 -13.32 -9.98
C ARG A 32 10.46 -14.23 -8.82
N GLU A 33 11.53 -15.00 -9.01
CA GLU A 33 12.05 -15.97 -8.06
C GLU A 33 12.53 -15.29 -6.78
N GLU A 34 13.29 -14.18 -6.90
CA GLU A 34 13.74 -13.41 -5.73
C GLU A 34 12.57 -12.88 -4.90
N ALA A 35 11.50 -12.41 -5.55
CA ALA A 35 10.32 -11.91 -4.84
C ALA A 35 9.62 -13.03 -4.07
N VAL A 36 9.49 -14.22 -4.68
CA VAL A 36 8.90 -15.41 -4.04
C VAL A 36 9.77 -15.92 -2.88
N GLU A 37 11.08 -16.07 -3.09
CA GLU A 37 12.02 -16.57 -2.07
C GLU A 37 12.06 -15.69 -0.81
N ARG A 38 11.83 -14.38 -0.97
CA ARG A 38 11.79 -13.42 0.13
C ARG A 38 10.44 -13.36 0.85
N ALA A 39 9.37 -13.90 0.28
CA ALA A 39 8.02 -13.83 0.86
C ALA A 39 7.90 -14.50 2.25
N PRO A 40 8.47 -15.71 2.50
CA PRO A 40 8.45 -16.32 3.83
C PRO A 40 9.03 -15.41 4.92
N ALA A 41 10.18 -14.76 4.63
CA ALA A 41 10.83 -13.87 5.57
C ALA A 41 9.98 -12.62 5.85
N ALA A 42 9.35 -12.05 4.82
CA ALA A 42 8.44 -10.92 4.98
C ALA A 42 7.23 -11.25 5.85
N VAL A 43 6.64 -12.45 5.67
CA VAL A 43 5.55 -12.95 6.51
C VAL A 43 6.01 -13.08 7.96
N SER A 44 7.12 -13.77 8.22
CA SER A 44 7.66 -13.96 9.57
C SER A 44 7.98 -12.63 10.26
N GLU A 45 8.55 -11.66 9.53
CA GLU A 45 8.84 -10.32 10.07
C GLU A 45 7.56 -9.60 10.48
N LEU A 46 6.54 -9.62 9.62
CA LEU A 46 5.27 -8.97 9.91
C LEU A 46 4.55 -9.61 11.11
N LEU A 47 4.50 -10.94 11.18
CA LEU A 47 3.89 -11.66 12.29
C LEU A 47 4.60 -11.34 13.61
N LYS A 48 5.93 -11.31 13.61
CA LYS A 48 6.73 -10.94 14.78
C LYS A 48 6.45 -9.50 15.24
N ARG A 49 6.41 -8.54 14.31
CA ARG A 49 6.09 -7.13 14.61
C ARG A 49 4.67 -6.98 15.13
N SER A 50 3.72 -7.66 14.51
CA SER A 50 2.30 -7.61 14.88
C SER A 50 2.08 -8.20 16.29
N LYS A 51 2.74 -9.31 16.62
CA LYS A 51 2.76 -9.88 17.98
C LYS A 51 3.34 -8.91 19.01
N GLY A 52 4.45 -8.26 18.69
CA GLY A 52 5.07 -7.26 19.56
C GLY A 52 4.20 -6.03 19.82
N ALA A 53 3.34 -5.67 18.86
CA ALA A 53 2.38 -4.58 18.97
C ALA A 53 1.03 -4.98 19.59
N GLY A 54 0.84 -6.24 19.97
CA GLY A 54 -0.42 -6.75 20.53
C GLY A 54 -1.54 -6.94 19.51
N TYR A 55 -1.23 -6.97 18.21
CA TYR A 55 -2.21 -7.29 17.18
C TYR A 55 -2.49 -8.79 17.11
N PRO A 56 -3.74 -9.19 16.80
CA PRO A 56 -4.06 -10.59 16.59
C PRO A 56 -3.25 -11.12 15.39
N VAL A 57 -2.41 -12.11 15.65
CA VAL A 57 -1.68 -12.84 14.62
C VAL A 57 -2.05 -14.32 14.65
N PRO A 58 -2.11 -14.99 13.50
CA PRO A 58 -2.09 -16.45 13.45
C PRO A 58 -0.87 -16.99 14.20
N ASP A 59 -0.99 -18.19 14.77
CA ASP A 59 0.14 -18.86 15.43
C ASP A 59 1.30 -19.07 14.44
N ASP A 60 2.52 -18.67 14.84
CA ASP A 60 3.75 -18.69 14.03
C ASP A 60 4.65 -19.90 14.31
N SER A 61 4.17 -20.86 15.12
CA SER A 61 4.93 -22.03 15.56
C SER A 61 5.53 -22.90 14.43
N THR A 62 5.11 -22.68 13.18
CA THR A 62 5.70 -23.29 11.98
C THR A 62 6.06 -22.24 10.93
N PRO A 63 7.13 -22.45 10.13
CA PRO A 63 7.45 -21.59 9.00
C PRO A 63 6.25 -21.39 8.06
N PRO A 64 6.05 -20.20 7.51
CA PRO A 64 4.96 -19.95 6.57
C PRO A 64 5.14 -20.81 5.31
N GLU A 65 4.10 -21.58 4.98
CA GLU A 65 4.02 -22.28 3.71
C GLU A 65 3.51 -21.31 2.65
N ILE A 66 4.17 -21.25 1.50
CA ILE A 66 3.86 -20.31 0.43
C ILE A 66 3.27 -21.06 -0.76
N GLU A 67 2.14 -20.58 -1.27
CA GLU A 67 1.54 -21.04 -2.51
C GLU A 67 1.37 -19.86 -3.48
N ILE A 68 1.87 -19.99 -4.71
CA ILE A 68 1.65 -18.98 -5.74
C ILE A 68 0.28 -19.23 -6.35
N SER A 69 -0.63 -18.27 -6.21
CA SER A 69 -1.99 -18.37 -6.75
C SER A 69 -2.11 -17.73 -8.12
N GLU A 70 -1.45 -16.59 -8.33
CA GLU A 70 -1.65 -15.76 -9.51
C GLU A 70 -0.36 -15.04 -9.91
N GLU A 71 -0.21 -14.79 -11.21
CA GLU A 71 0.86 -13.95 -11.76
C GLU A 71 0.27 -12.90 -12.70
N TYR A 72 0.76 -11.67 -12.59
CA TYR A 72 0.33 -10.54 -13.39
C TYR A 72 1.53 -9.74 -13.88
N ARG A 73 1.48 -9.28 -15.13
CA ARG A 73 2.47 -8.37 -15.70
C ARG A 73 1.81 -7.05 -16.00
N SER A 74 2.24 -6.00 -15.30
CA SER A 74 1.73 -4.66 -15.54
C SER A 74 2.09 -4.20 -16.93
N PHE A 75 1.18 -3.46 -17.56
CA PHE A 75 1.36 -2.96 -18.92
C PHE A 75 0.99 -1.49 -19.04
N LYS A 76 1.54 -0.81 -20.04
CA LYS A 76 1.26 0.60 -20.28
C LYS A 76 -0.06 0.76 -21.03
N CYS A 77 -0.97 1.55 -20.48
CA CYS A 77 -2.14 2.11 -21.14
C CYS A 77 -1.82 3.59 -21.49
N PRO A 78 -1.87 3.99 -22.77
CA PRO A 78 -1.58 5.38 -23.16
C PRO A 78 -2.50 6.42 -22.50
N PRO A 79 -2.04 7.66 -22.27
CA PRO A 79 -0.73 8.18 -22.67
C PRO A 79 0.43 7.80 -21.73
N ASP A 80 0.19 7.66 -20.42
CA ASP A 80 1.25 7.40 -19.42
C ASP A 80 0.69 6.70 -18.15
N TYR A 81 -0.18 5.71 -18.33
CA TYR A 81 -0.75 4.94 -17.23
C TYR A 81 -0.18 3.53 -17.22
N ILE A 82 0.20 3.00 -16.05
CA ILE A 82 0.59 1.59 -15.90
C ILE A 82 -0.59 0.87 -15.24
N VAL A 83 -1.19 -0.06 -15.97
CA VAL A 83 -2.26 -0.92 -15.47
C VAL A 83 -1.64 -1.94 -14.52
N ASN A 84 -1.98 -1.84 -13.24
CA ASN A 84 -1.52 -2.76 -12.20
C ASN A 84 -2.46 -3.93 -11.97
N ALA A 85 -1.95 -4.96 -11.30
CA ALA A 85 -2.65 -6.21 -11.05
C ALA A 85 -4.01 -6.00 -10.40
N PHE A 86 -5.01 -6.66 -10.98
CA PHE A 86 -6.28 -6.98 -10.33
C PHE A 86 -6.36 -8.50 -10.22
N PHE A 87 -6.03 -9.02 -9.05
CA PHE A 87 -6.01 -10.46 -8.77
C PHE A 87 -7.43 -10.99 -8.59
N GLU A 88 -7.63 -12.29 -8.73
CA GLU A 88 -8.89 -12.97 -8.39
C GLU A 88 -9.24 -12.74 -6.92
N ASP A 89 -8.25 -12.72 -6.01
CA ASP A 89 -8.48 -12.35 -4.62
C ASP A 89 -9.10 -10.94 -4.49
N ASP A 90 -8.71 -9.97 -5.34
CA ASP A 90 -9.27 -8.61 -5.30
C ASP A 90 -10.79 -8.58 -5.57
N LYS A 91 -11.40 -9.63 -6.13
CA LYS A 91 -12.87 -9.73 -6.30
C LYS A 91 -13.59 -10.09 -5.01
N ARG A 92 -12.90 -10.66 -4.03
CA ARG A 92 -13.50 -11.06 -2.74
C ARG A 92 -13.93 -9.81 -1.96
N PRO A 93 -15.20 -9.70 -1.54
CA PRO A 93 -15.65 -8.59 -0.71
C PRO A 93 -14.82 -8.46 0.57
N LEU A 94 -14.65 -7.24 1.06
CA LEU A 94 -14.10 -7.00 2.39
C LEU A 94 -15.04 -7.57 3.46
N THR A 95 -14.46 -8.14 4.51
CA THR A 95 -15.16 -8.60 5.71
C THR A 95 -14.86 -7.67 6.88
N ASP A 96 -15.64 -7.74 7.95
CA ASP A 96 -15.34 -6.98 9.17
C ASP A 96 -13.95 -7.33 9.76
N ALA A 97 -13.49 -8.57 9.57
CA ALA A 97 -12.15 -8.98 9.96
C ALA A 97 -11.06 -8.28 9.11
N ASP A 98 -11.28 -8.13 7.79
CA ASP A 98 -10.37 -7.36 6.93
C ASP A 98 -10.29 -5.89 7.39
N ILE A 99 -11.42 -5.29 7.77
CA ILE A 99 -11.49 -3.90 8.28
C ILE A 99 -10.77 -3.78 9.63
N ALA A 100 -11.06 -4.69 10.56
CA ALA A 100 -10.44 -4.71 11.88
C ALA A 100 -8.91 -4.88 11.81
N TYR A 101 -8.42 -5.64 10.82
CA TYR A 101 -7.00 -5.76 10.52
C TYR A 101 -6.43 -4.51 9.84
N ALA A 102 -7.14 -3.94 8.86
CA ALA A 102 -6.69 -2.80 8.06
C ALA A 102 -6.42 -1.54 8.90
N PHE A 103 -7.30 -1.24 9.85
CA PHE A 103 -7.25 -0.02 10.65
C PHE A 103 -5.93 0.18 11.39
N PRO A 104 -5.45 -0.77 12.20
CA PRO A 104 -4.16 -0.63 12.86
C PRO A 104 -2.99 -0.55 11.88
N VAL A 105 -3.03 -1.28 10.77
CA VAL A 105 -1.96 -1.25 9.75
C VAL A 105 -1.88 0.13 9.07
N LEU A 106 -3.02 0.68 8.66
CA LEU A 106 -3.10 2.03 8.10
C LEU A 106 -2.61 3.06 9.12
N ASN A 107 -3.08 3.01 10.36
CA ASN A 107 -2.64 3.96 11.39
C ASN A 107 -1.14 3.87 11.63
N LEU A 108 -0.58 2.67 11.78
CA LEU A 108 0.85 2.46 11.99
C LEU A 108 1.68 3.00 10.82
N ASN A 109 1.25 2.76 9.57
CA ASN A 109 1.93 3.32 8.39
C ASN A 109 1.95 4.84 8.44
N ARG A 110 0.82 5.47 8.80
CA ARG A 110 0.73 6.94 8.88
C ARG A 110 1.57 7.50 10.03
N GLU A 111 1.51 6.89 11.20
CA GLU A 111 2.31 7.29 12.36
C GLU A 111 3.81 7.18 12.05
N THR A 112 4.24 6.10 11.41
CA THR A 112 5.63 5.90 10.98
C THR A 112 6.06 6.98 9.99
N LEU A 113 5.21 7.29 9.01
CA LEU A 113 5.46 8.37 8.05
C LEU A 113 5.61 9.72 8.77
N LEU A 114 4.63 10.08 9.60
CA LEU A 114 4.61 11.36 10.31
C LEU A 114 5.79 11.49 11.29
N ALA A 115 6.18 10.43 11.98
CA ALA A 115 7.37 10.41 12.82
C ALA A 115 8.65 10.68 12.02
N ALA A 116 8.70 10.23 10.76
CA ALA A 116 9.83 10.49 9.89
C ALA A 116 9.88 11.94 9.38
N VAL A 117 8.73 12.62 9.19
CA VAL A 117 8.69 13.89 8.44
C VAL A 117 8.19 15.13 9.19
N SER A 118 7.41 15.00 10.27
CA SER A 118 6.66 16.14 10.85
C SER A 118 7.54 17.22 11.49
N SER A 119 8.76 16.87 11.90
CA SER A 119 9.72 17.81 12.50
C SER A 119 10.76 18.33 11.51
N LEU A 120 10.64 17.99 10.22
CA LEU A 120 11.62 18.41 9.22
C LEU A 120 11.38 19.87 8.82
N PRO A 121 12.43 20.70 8.71
CA PRO A 121 12.28 22.04 8.17
C PRO A 121 12.00 22.00 6.67
N ASP A 122 11.37 23.05 6.13
CA ASP A 122 11.09 23.20 4.70
C ASP A 122 12.34 23.01 3.83
N SER A 123 13.49 23.49 4.29
CA SER A 123 14.78 23.33 3.59
C SER A 123 15.21 21.86 3.40
N THR A 124 14.63 20.94 4.17
CA THR A 124 14.81 19.49 4.00
C THR A 124 13.66 18.88 3.20
N LEU A 125 12.42 19.27 3.49
CA LEU A 125 11.23 18.75 2.77
C LEU A 125 11.28 19.06 1.27
N TYR A 126 11.74 20.25 0.90
CA TYR A 126 11.76 20.74 -0.48
C TYR A 126 13.12 20.59 -1.17
N ARG A 127 14.12 20.01 -0.50
CA ARG A 127 15.43 19.73 -1.11
C ARG A 127 15.29 18.72 -2.23
N GLU A 128 15.79 19.05 -3.41
CA GLU A 128 15.78 18.13 -4.55
C GLU A 128 16.58 16.86 -4.27
N ILE A 129 16.03 15.74 -4.71
CA ILE A 129 16.60 14.40 -4.63
C ILE A 129 16.87 13.96 -6.08
N PRO A 130 18.15 13.87 -6.50
CA PRO A 130 18.49 13.50 -7.88
C PRO A 130 17.87 12.16 -8.30
N GLY A 131 17.21 12.15 -9.45
CA GLY A 131 16.57 10.95 -10.01
C GLY A 131 15.24 10.56 -9.39
N GLU A 132 14.73 11.28 -8.38
CA GLU A 132 13.42 11.04 -7.80
C GLU A 132 12.30 11.62 -8.68
N VAL A 133 11.31 10.79 -9.03
CA VAL A 133 10.16 11.18 -9.89
C VAL A 133 9.34 12.31 -9.25
N GLN A 134 9.15 12.27 -7.93
CA GLN A 134 8.42 13.30 -7.19
C GLN A 134 9.32 14.48 -6.77
N LYS A 135 10.57 14.51 -7.24
CA LYS A 135 11.61 15.53 -7.01
C LYS A 135 12.14 15.66 -5.57
N ASN A 136 11.29 15.65 -4.55
CA ASN A 136 11.68 15.86 -3.14
C ASN A 136 10.70 15.18 -2.16
N VAL A 137 11.01 15.23 -0.86
CA VAL A 137 10.18 14.60 0.19
C VAL A 137 8.76 15.18 0.20
N ALA A 138 8.60 16.50 0.07
CA ALA A 138 7.28 17.13 -0.01
C ALA A 138 6.45 16.63 -1.20
N GLY A 139 7.10 16.42 -2.36
CA GLY A 139 6.48 15.81 -3.53
C GLY A 139 6.02 14.38 -3.28
N ILE A 140 6.85 13.55 -2.65
CA ILE A 140 6.48 12.17 -2.29
C ILE A 140 5.29 12.16 -1.32
N LEU A 141 5.30 13.02 -0.30
CA LEU A 141 4.18 13.15 0.64
C LEU A 141 2.88 13.57 -0.06
N ARG A 142 2.96 14.50 -1.01
CA ARG A 142 1.80 14.94 -1.81
C ARG A 142 1.31 13.81 -2.72
N HIS A 143 2.23 13.03 -3.26
CA HIS A 143 1.93 11.85 -4.06
C HIS A 143 1.18 10.79 -3.24
N ILE A 144 1.62 10.48 -2.02
CA ILE A 144 0.91 9.56 -1.10
C ILE A 144 -0.53 10.03 -0.87
N GLY A 145 -0.72 11.28 -0.43
CA GLY A 145 -2.07 11.79 -0.13
C GLY A 145 -2.98 11.86 -1.36
N THR A 146 -2.41 12.20 -2.52
CA THR A 146 -3.16 12.23 -3.79
C THR A 146 -3.52 10.83 -4.26
N ALA A 147 -2.61 9.85 -4.11
CA ALA A 147 -2.85 8.48 -4.52
C ALA A 147 -3.93 7.80 -3.67
N GLU A 148 -3.92 8.00 -2.35
CA GLU A 148 -4.95 7.45 -1.47
C GLU A 148 -6.34 7.99 -1.84
N TRP A 149 -6.46 9.29 -2.12
CA TRP A 149 -7.70 9.89 -2.63
C TRP A 149 -8.09 9.32 -3.99
N TRP A 150 -7.10 9.17 -4.88
CA TRP A 150 -7.32 8.69 -6.24
C TRP A 150 -7.84 7.25 -6.25
N TYR A 151 -7.41 6.37 -5.33
CA TYR A 151 -7.95 5.02 -5.21
C TYR A 151 -9.45 5.01 -4.93
N TRP A 152 -9.93 5.92 -4.06
CA TRP A 152 -11.37 6.11 -3.83
C TRP A 152 -12.10 6.64 -5.06
N ASP A 153 -11.46 7.53 -5.81
CA ASP A 153 -12.01 8.09 -7.05
C ASP A 153 -12.16 7.02 -8.14
N ARG A 154 -11.29 6.01 -8.18
CA ARG A 154 -11.45 4.84 -9.08
C ARG A 154 -12.74 4.06 -8.85
N LEU A 155 -13.27 4.09 -7.63
CA LEU A 155 -14.57 3.53 -7.28
C LEU A 155 -15.71 4.56 -7.36
N LYS A 156 -15.43 5.82 -7.75
CA LYS A 156 -16.37 6.95 -7.73
C LYS A 156 -16.92 7.25 -6.33
N LEU A 157 -16.09 6.99 -5.32
CA LEU A 157 -16.45 7.15 -3.91
C LEU A 157 -15.60 8.21 -3.20
N ALA A 158 -14.67 8.87 -3.90
CA ALA A 158 -13.90 9.95 -3.33
C ALA A 158 -14.77 11.17 -3.04
N PHE A 159 -14.39 11.94 -2.02
CA PHE A 159 -14.90 13.30 -1.85
C PHE A 159 -14.44 14.21 -3.01
N PRO A 160 -15.15 15.33 -3.29
CA PRO A 160 -14.83 16.22 -4.41
C PRO A 160 -13.37 16.66 -4.45
N ARG A 161 -12.79 16.76 -5.65
CA ARG A 161 -11.37 17.04 -5.83
C ARG A 161 -10.97 18.42 -5.30
N GLU A 162 -11.89 19.38 -5.37
CA GLU A 162 -11.77 20.78 -4.95
C GLU A 162 -11.69 20.89 -3.42
N GLU A 163 -12.19 19.89 -2.71
CA GLU A 163 -12.12 19.83 -1.25
C GLU A 163 -10.78 19.29 -0.74
N ARG A 164 -9.83 18.93 -1.61
CA ARG A 164 -8.49 18.51 -1.19
C ARG A 164 -7.68 19.72 -0.67
N PRO A 165 -7.17 19.67 0.57
CA PRO A 165 -6.35 20.75 1.09
C PRO A 165 -5.11 20.99 0.22
N PRO A 166 -4.70 22.25 0.01
CA PRO A 166 -3.44 22.56 -0.65
C PRO A 166 -2.24 22.20 0.24
N GLU A 167 -2.41 22.36 1.55
CA GLU A 167 -1.41 22.06 2.58
C GLU A 167 -1.19 20.55 2.73
N LEU A 168 0.09 20.18 2.81
CA LEU A 168 0.53 18.80 2.65
C LEU A 168 0.05 17.88 3.77
N PHE A 169 0.25 18.31 5.01
CA PHE A 169 -0.12 17.53 6.19
C PHE A 169 -1.64 17.48 6.37
N GLU A 170 -2.34 18.57 6.06
CA GLU A 170 -3.81 18.59 6.04
C GLU A 170 -4.38 17.66 4.97
N LEU A 171 -3.76 17.58 3.78
CA LEU A 171 -4.16 16.63 2.74
C LEU A 171 -4.04 15.19 3.23
N LEU A 172 -2.88 14.84 3.81
CA LEU A 172 -2.64 13.52 4.39
C LEU A 172 -3.68 13.21 5.47
N GLU A 173 -3.87 14.10 6.43
CA GLU A 173 -4.85 13.93 7.51
C GLU A 173 -6.27 13.73 6.95
N LYS A 174 -6.73 14.62 6.07
CA LYS A 174 -8.09 14.54 5.51
C LYS A 174 -8.32 13.23 4.78
N VAL A 175 -7.40 12.81 3.91
CA VAL A 175 -7.60 11.58 3.13
C VAL A 175 -7.59 10.33 4.01
N ARG A 176 -6.73 10.26 5.04
CA ARG A 176 -6.74 9.11 5.94
C ARG A 176 -7.98 9.09 6.82
N ASN A 177 -8.40 10.23 7.36
CA ASN A 177 -9.64 10.33 8.13
C ASN A 177 -10.86 9.93 7.27
N PHE A 178 -10.86 10.32 6.00
CA PHE A 178 -11.87 9.88 5.04
C PHE A 178 -11.83 8.36 4.85
N THR A 179 -10.67 7.77 4.57
CA THR A 179 -10.50 6.32 4.42
C THR A 179 -11.02 5.58 5.66
N MET A 180 -10.57 5.96 6.86
CA MET A 180 -10.97 5.31 8.11
C MET A 180 -12.47 5.40 8.37
N LYS A 181 -13.11 6.51 7.98
CA LYS A 181 -14.56 6.70 8.12
C LYS A 181 -15.37 5.89 7.11
N GLN A 182 -14.92 5.81 5.86
CA GLN A 182 -15.72 5.23 4.76
C GLN A 182 -15.49 3.73 4.58
N LEU A 183 -14.30 3.21 4.91
CA LEU A 183 -13.93 1.82 4.65
C LEU A 183 -14.91 0.80 5.28
N PRO A 184 -15.45 0.98 6.50
CA PRO A 184 -16.45 0.06 7.05
C PRO A 184 -17.72 -0.06 6.19
N GLY A 185 -18.10 0.99 5.47
CA GLY A 185 -19.25 1.00 4.56
C GLY A 185 -19.06 0.11 3.33
N LEU A 186 -17.85 -0.41 3.09
CA LEU A 186 -17.54 -1.32 2.00
C LEU A 186 -17.55 -2.81 2.38
N THR A 187 -17.81 -3.16 3.65
CA THR A 187 -17.99 -4.56 4.06
C THR A 187 -19.08 -5.22 3.21
N GLY A 188 -18.78 -6.40 2.66
CA GLY A 188 -19.71 -7.16 1.81
C GLY A 188 -19.93 -6.57 0.41
N SER A 189 -19.37 -5.40 0.10
CA SER A 189 -19.52 -4.78 -1.22
C SER A 189 -18.83 -5.62 -2.30
N ARG A 190 -19.58 -5.91 -3.37
CA ARG A 190 -19.09 -6.53 -4.62
C ARG A 190 -18.85 -5.49 -5.72
N GLN A 191 -18.84 -4.21 -5.36
CA GLN A 191 -18.63 -3.15 -6.34
C GLN A 191 -17.28 -3.35 -7.04
N SER A 192 -17.30 -3.17 -8.36
CA SER A 192 -16.09 -3.05 -9.15
C SER A 192 -16.25 -1.93 -10.17
N ALA A 193 -15.13 -1.38 -10.59
CA ALA A 193 -15.07 -0.37 -11.63
C ALA A 193 -13.87 -0.63 -12.54
N VAL A 194 -13.98 -0.24 -13.81
CA VAL A 194 -12.85 -0.23 -14.74
C VAL A 194 -12.54 1.22 -15.07
N CYS A 195 -11.28 1.61 -14.90
CA CYS A 195 -10.78 2.96 -15.17
C CYS A 195 -9.42 2.84 -15.86
N SER A 196 -9.30 3.40 -17.07
CA SER A 196 -8.06 3.32 -17.86
C SER A 196 -7.56 1.88 -18.01
N GLU A 197 -8.46 0.98 -18.42
CA GLU A 197 -8.23 -0.48 -18.55
C GLU A 197 -7.91 -1.22 -17.24
N GLU A 198 -7.77 -0.53 -16.11
CA GLU A 198 -7.54 -1.16 -14.82
C GLU A 198 -8.83 -1.39 -14.06
N GLN A 199 -8.98 -2.62 -13.57
CA GLN A 199 -10.09 -2.98 -12.68
C GLN A 199 -9.77 -2.64 -11.23
N TRP A 200 -10.78 -2.16 -10.52
CA TRP A 200 -10.75 -1.72 -9.13
C TRP A 200 -11.88 -2.34 -8.33
N SER A 201 -11.59 -2.65 -7.07
CA SER A 201 -12.53 -3.12 -6.05
C SER A 201 -12.15 -2.52 -4.69
N PRO A 202 -13.03 -2.59 -3.66
CA PRO A 202 -12.68 -2.24 -2.29
C PRO A 202 -11.41 -2.95 -1.77
N ARG A 203 -11.23 -4.23 -2.09
CA ARG A 203 -10.07 -5.00 -1.65
C ARG A 203 -8.77 -4.52 -2.30
N LYS A 204 -8.79 -4.25 -3.61
CA LYS A 204 -7.63 -3.68 -4.31
C LYS A 204 -7.30 -2.28 -3.78
N LEU A 205 -8.31 -1.43 -3.56
CA LEU A 205 -8.12 -0.11 -2.95
C LEU A 205 -7.36 -0.23 -1.63
N LEU A 206 -7.81 -1.13 -0.74
CA LEU A 206 -7.17 -1.34 0.55
C LEU A 206 -5.73 -1.85 0.40
N ARG A 207 -5.52 -2.87 -0.44
CA ARG A 207 -4.19 -3.44 -0.74
C ARG A 207 -3.21 -2.37 -1.22
N ARG A 208 -3.66 -1.50 -2.14
CA ARG A 208 -2.84 -0.41 -2.69
C ARG A 208 -2.59 0.70 -1.68
N ALA A 209 -3.60 1.12 -0.91
CA ALA A 209 -3.43 2.15 0.11
C ALA A 209 -2.39 1.77 1.17
N ILE A 210 -2.46 0.53 1.68
CA ILE A 210 -1.50 0.03 2.67
C ILE A 210 -0.09 -0.06 2.08
N TRP A 211 0.06 -0.72 0.94
CA TRP A 211 1.36 -0.96 0.32
C TRP A 211 2.05 0.33 -0.13
N HIS A 212 1.31 1.24 -0.77
CA HIS A 212 1.86 2.45 -1.39
C HIS A 212 2.45 3.40 -0.35
N GLU A 213 1.71 3.68 0.72
CA GLU A 213 2.22 4.50 1.82
C GLU A 213 3.43 3.83 2.48
N HIS A 214 3.39 2.52 2.73
CA HIS A 214 4.51 1.80 3.35
C HIS A 214 5.79 1.88 2.49
N VAL A 215 5.69 1.64 1.17
CA VAL A 215 6.82 1.72 0.25
C VAL A 215 7.43 3.12 0.23
N HIS A 216 6.60 4.16 0.10
CA HIS A 216 7.10 5.53 0.04
C HIS A 216 7.61 6.04 1.40
N THR A 217 7.05 5.55 2.51
CA THR A 217 7.59 5.83 3.86
C THR A 217 9.02 5.30 3.97
N ARG A 218 9.27 4.05 3.56
CA ARG A 218 10.62 3.47 3.57
C ARG A 218 11.58 4.20 2.63
N GLN A 219 11.08 4.64 1.47
CA GLN A 219 11.85 5.45 0.54
C GLN A 219 12.27 6.78 1.16
N ILE A 220 11.33 7.51 1.80
CA ILE A 220 11.62 8.76 2.52
C ILE A 220 12.64 8.52 3.63
N ILE A 221 12.43 7.51 4.48
CA ILE A 221 13.35 7.16 5.57
C ILE A 221 14.77 6.92 5.05
N ARG A 222 14.91 6.21 3.92
CA ARG A 222 16.20 5.99 3.25
C ARG A 222 16.84 7.31 2.79
N TYR A 223 16.08 8.21 2.17
CA TYR A 223 16.61 9.51 1.76
C TYR A 223 17.04 10.39 2.94
N LEU A 224 16.37 10.26 4.07
CA LEU A 224 16.70 10.99 5.30
C LEU A 224 17.85 10.34 6.09
N GLY A 225 18.36 9.18 5.67
CA GLY A 225 19.39 8.43 6.40
C GLY A 225 18.92 7.96 7.79
N LYS A 226 17.61 7.82 8.00
CA LYS A 226 17.03 7.34 9.26
C LYS A 226 16.99 5.81 9.26
N SER A 227 17.20 5.19 10.42
CA SER A 227 16.93 3.75 10.58
C SER A 227 15.42 3.50 10.51
N CYS A 228 15.00 2.43 9.81
CA CYS A 228 13.62 1.95 9.92
C CYS A 228 13.41 1.41 11.35
N CYS A 229 12.37 1.87 12.04
CA CYS A 229 11.94 1.29 13.32
C CYS A 229 11.26 -0.07 13.13
#